data_AF-A0A6V7L1K3-F1
#
_entry.id   AF-A0A6V7L1K3-F1
#
_cell.length_a   1.000
_cell.length_b   1.000
_cell.length_c   1.000
_cell.angle_alpha   90.00
_cell.angle_beta   90.00
_cell.angle_gamma   90.00
#
_symmetry.space_group_name_H-M   'P 1'
#
loop_
_entity.id
_entity.type
_entity.pdbx_description
1 polymer ?
#
loop_
_entity_poly.entity_id
_entity_poly.type
_entity_poly.pdbx_seq_one_letter_code
_entity_poly.pdbx_strand_id
1 'polypeptide(L)'
;NSNRGERLSSPYSTFTRSLPSLFPSDGSPESIIKIMISVTCYVIRGSGTSSHYEYEVKIVLNDECWYLQRRYRRFREFHVSMKEKYGQK
;
A
#
# COMPACT_ATOMS: atom_id res chain seq x y z
N ASN A 1 25.18 8.47 35.65
CA ASN A 1 23.74 8.25 35.44
C ASN A 1 23.39 8.71 34.03
N SER A 2 23.22 7.79 33.08
CA SER A 2 23.13 8.08 31.64
C SER A 2 21.67 8.24 31.23
N ASN A 3 21.23 9.48 30.94
CA ASN A 3 19.89 9.73 30.38
C ASN A 3 19.98 9.80 28.86
N ARG A 4 19.65 8.66 28.25
CA ARG A 4 19.43 8.49 26.82
C ARG A 4 18.05 9.02 26.43
N GLY A 5 18.06 9.94 25.47
CA GLY A 5 17.23 9.83 24.27
C GLY A 5 15.89 10.54 24.30
N GLU A 6 15.76 11.59 23.49
CA GLU A 6 14.53 11.88 22.73
C GLU A 6 14.92 12.38 21.33
N ARG A 7 15.19 11.44 20.42
CA ARG A 7 15.01 11.71 18.99
C ARG A 7 13.53 11.46 18.71
N LEU A 8 12.77 12.53 18.51
CA LEU A 8 11.41 12.45 17.98
C LEU A 8 11.49 11.99 16.51
N SER A 9 11.62 10.68 16.30
CA SER A 9 11.42 10.06 15.00
C SER A 9 9.91 10.04 14.73
N SER A 10 9.49 10.67 13.64
CA SER A 10 8.15 10.45 13.08
C SER A 10 7.90 8.95 12.92
N PRO A 11 6.73 8.42 13.33
CA PRO A 11 6.41 6.99 13.23
C PRO A 11 6.31 6.49 11.78
N TYR A 12 6.37 7.39 10.78
CA TYR A 12 6.42 7.03 9.37
C TYR A 12 7.85 6.85 8.82
N SER A 13 8.90 7.06 9.64
CA SER A 13 10.29 7.15 9.18
C SER A 13 10.99 5.81 8.85
N THR A 14 10.29 4.67 8.82
CA THR A 14 10.93 3.35 8.66
C THR A 14 10.48 2.53 7.44
N PHE A 15 9.62 3.07 6.57
CA PHE A 15 9.07 2.30 5.44
C PHE A 15 9.97 2.21 4.20
N THR A 16 11.16 2.82 4.18
CA THR A 16 12.13 2.58 3.11
C THR A 16 12.91 1.28 3.36
N ARG A 17 12.21 0.17 3.62
CA ARG A 17 12.78 -1.14 3.31
C ARG A 17 12.68 -1.27 1.79
N SER A 18 13.82 -1.48 1.15
CA SER A 18 14.02 -1.60 -0.29
C SER A 18 12.81 -2.20 -1.01
N LEU A 19 11.99 -1.33 -1.62
CA LEU A 19 11.03 -1.77 -2.63
C LEU A 19 11.86 -2.27 -3.81
N PRO A 20 11.71 -3.54 -4.25
CA PRO A 20 12.33 -3.97 -5.49
C PRO A 20 11.76 -3.07 -6.59
N SER A 21 12.62 -2.27 -7.20
CA SER A 21 12.25 -1.46 -8.35
C SER A 21 11.79 -2.41 -9.45
N LEU A 22 10.55 -2.23 -9.89
CA LEU A 22 10.02 -2.87 -11.08
C LEU A 22 10.69 -2.20 -12.28
N PHE A 23 11.95 -2.55 -12.53
CA PHE A 23 12.71 -2.04 -13.66
C PHE A 23 12.03 -2.50 -14.96
N PRO A 24 11.70 -1.58 -15.88
CA PRO A 24 11.32 -1.96 -17.23
C PRO A 24 12.50 -2.60 -17.95
N SER A 25 12.17 -3.52 -18.84
CA SER A 25 13.13 -4.35 -19.56
C SER A 25 14.11 -3.56 -20.44
N ASP A 26 14.00 -2.23 -20.56
CA ASP A 26 14.80 -1.40 -21.48
C ASP A 26 16.04 -0.74 -20.86
N GLY A 27 16.24 -0.86 -19.53
CA GLY A 27 17.43 -0.32 -18.87
C GLY A 27 17.56 1.21 -18.90
N SER A 28 16.53 1.94 -19.32
CA SER A 28 16.53 3.40 -19.30
C SER A 28 16.42 3.92 -17.85
N PRO A 29 17.27 4.86 -17.42
CA PRO A 29 17.18 5.46 -16.09
C PRO A 29 15.87 6.24 -15.85
N GLU A 30 15.14 6.62 -16.92
CA GLU A 30 13.82 7.24 -16.82
C GLU A 30 12.69 6.24 -16.61
N SER A 31 12.94 4.94 -16.77
CA SER A 31 11.90 3.93 -16.77
C SER A 31 11.61 3.34 -15.37
N ILE A 32 12.29 3.80 -14.30
CA ILE A 32 12.04 3.30 -12.94
C ILE A 32 10.60 3.60 -12.51
N ILE A 33 9.71 2.61 -12.63
CA ILE A 33 8.34 2.72 -12.17
C ILE A 33 8.36 2.68 -10.64
N LYS A 34 8.10 3.83 -10.02
CA LYS A 34 8.00 3.92 -8.56
C LYS A 34 6.57 3.63 -8.15
N ILE A 35 6.29 2.39 -7.74
CA ILE A 35 4.99 2.00 -7.16
C ILE A 35 5.11 1.91 -5.65
N MET A 36 4.30 2.68 -4.94
CA MET A 36 4.13 2.56 -3.49
C MET A 36 2.65 2.41 -3.16
N ILE A 37 2.31 1.32 -2.48
CA ILE A 37 0.94 1.05 -2.03
C ILE A 37 0.96 0.98 -0.50
N SER A 38 0.12 1.79 0.15
CA SER A 38 0.01 1.84 1.61
C SER A 38 -1.45 1.90 2.04
N VAL A 39 -1.79 1.21 3.13
CA VAL A 39 -3.07 1.36 3.82
C VAL A 39 -2.87 2.35 4.95
N THR A 40 -3.49 3.54 4.84
CA THR A 40 -3.21 4.69 5.72
C THR A 40 -4.22 4.85 6.84
N CYS A 41 -5.49 4.49 6.58
CA CYS A 41 -6.57 4.64 7.54
C CYS A 41 -7.72 3.66 7.23
N TYR A 42 -8.70 3.59 8.13
CA TYR A 42 -9.99 2.97 7.86
C TYR A 42 -11.12 3.77 8.50
N VAL A 43 -12.32 3.63 7.96
CA VAL A 43 -13.56 4.17 8.53
C VAL A 43 -14.64 3.09 8.54
N ILE A 44 -15.58 3.18 9.48
CA ILE A 44 -16.76 2.32 9.51
C ILE A 44 -17.85 2.98 8.66
N ARG A 45 -18.38 2.26 7.67
CA ARG A 45 -19.49 2.71 6.80
C ARG A 45 -20.64 1.69 6.80
N GLY A 46 -21.79 2.09 6.29
CA GLY A 46 -23.01 1.29 6.28
C GLY A 46 -23.84 1.44 7.55
N SER A 47 -24.97 0.73 7.61
CA SER A 47 -25.91 0.79 8.74
C SER A 47 -26.40 -0.60 9.15
N GLY A 48 -26.50 -0.82 10.46
CA GLY A 48 -26.97 -2.09 11.03
C GLY A 48 -26.10 -3.27 10.57
N THR A 49 -26.73 -4.30 10.02
CA THR A 49 -26.08 -5.52 9.51
C THR A 49 -25.18 -5.29 8.28
N SER A 50 -25.28 -4.13 7.63
CA SER A 50 -24.43 -3.76 6.50
C SER A 50 -23.17 -2.98 6.90
N SER A 51 -22.97 -2.74 8.21
CA SER A 51 -21.81 -2.01 8.73
C SER A 51 -20.51 -2.75 8.40
N HIS A 52 -19.51 -2.02 7.90
CA HIS A 52 -18.24 -2.61 7.51
C HIS A 52 -17.10 -1.59 7.54
N TYR A 53 -15.87 -2.08 7.62
CA TYR A 53 -14.67 -1.28 7.44
C TYR A 53 -14.43 -1.00 5.96
N GLU A 54 -14.25 0.27 5.63
CA GLU A 54 -13.62 0.71 4.39
C GLU A 54 -12.22 1.24 4.68
N TYR A 55 -11.23 0.60 4.07
CA TYR A 55 -9.83 0.95 4.16
C TYR A 55 -9.50 2.00 3.10
N GLU A 56 -8.79 3.04 3.53
CA GLU A 56 -8.14 3.97 2.64
C GLU A 56 -6.81 3.38 2.17
N VAL A 57 -6.68 3.18 0.87
CA VAL A 57 -5.46 2.74 0.21
C VAL A 57 -4.91 3.89 -0.60
N LYS A 58 -3.70 4.33 -0.24
CA LYS A 58 -2.94 5.29 -1.04
C LYS A 58 -2.06 4.52 -2.02
N ILE A 59 -2.17 4.87 -3.29
CA ILE A 59 -1.34 4.36 -4.38
C ILE A 59 -0.57 5.53 -4.95
N VAL A 60 0.75 5.45 -4.90
CA VAL A 60 1.64 6.40 -5.56
C VAL A 60 2.30 5.67 -6.73
N LEU A 61 2.13 6.20 -7.93
CA LEU A 61 2.78 5.74 -9.15
C LEU A 61 3.55 6.91 -9.74
N ASN A 62 4.88 6.80 -9.73
CA ASN A 62 5.76 7.90 -10.14
C ASN A 62 5.42 9.17 -9.34
N ASP A 63 4.84 10.19 -9.98
CA ASP A 63 4.42 11.45 -9.36
C ASP A 63 2.90 11.59 -9.17
N GLU A 64 2.14 10.56 -9.53
CA GLU A 64 0.69 10.53 -9.39
C GLU A 64 0.27 9.81 -8.11
N CYS A 65 -0.82 10.29 -7.49
CA CYS A 65 -1.34 9.75 -6.25
C CYS A 65 -2.85 9.54 -6.33
N TRP A 66 -3.31 8.33 -6.01
CA TRP A 66 -4.73 7.99 -5.90
C TRP A 66 -5.06 7.39 -4.56
N TYR A 67 -6.32 7.57 -4.17
CA TYR A 67 -6.91 7.02 -2.97
C TYR A 67 -8.05 6.10 -3.34
N LEU A 68 -8.04 4.88 -2.81
CA LEU A 68 -9.14 3.94 -2.94
C LEU A 68 -9.79 3.73 -1.58
N GLN A 69 -11.12 3.70 -1.57
CA GLN A 69 -11.91 3.22 -0.44
C GLN A 69 -12.36 1.79 -0.76
N ARG A 70 -11.94 0.83 0.07
CA ARG A 70 -12.16 -0.60 -0.21
C ARG A 70 -12.46 -1.36 1.07
N ARG A 71 -13.47 -2.22 1.04
CA ARG A 71 -13.71 -3.21 2.11
C ARG A 71 -12.88 -4.48 1.92
N TYR A 72 -12.62 -5.23 2.99
CA TYR A 72 -11.80 -6.46 2.96
C TYR A 72 -12.23 -7.44 1.85
N ARG A 73 -13.53 -7.64 1.68
CA ARG A 73 -14.06 -8.57 0.68
C ARG A 73 -13.59 -8.23 -0.76
N ARG A 74 -13.41 -6.96 -1.11
CA ARG A 74 -12.91 -6.57 -2.45
C ARG A 74 -11.44 -6.96 -2.64
N PHE A 75 -10.61 -6.87 -1.59
CA PHE A 75 -9.23 -7.38 -1.65
C PHE A 75 -9.19 -8.89 -1.79
N ARG A 76 -10.06 -9.60 -1.09
CA ARG A 76 -10.14 -11.07 -1.19
C ARG A 76 -10.54 -11.53 -2.58
N GLU A 77 -11.55 -10.91 -3.17
CA GLU A 77 -11.99 -11.17 -4.55
C GLU A 77 -10.81 -10.95 -5.52
N PHE A 78 -10.11 -9.81 -5.39
CA PHE A 78 -8.93 -9.51 -6.18
C PHE A 78 -7.80 -10.54 -6.01
N HIS A 79 -7.49 -10.95 -4.78
CA HIS A 79 -6.47 -11.96 -4.50
C HIS A 79 -6.80 -13.30 -5.17
N VAL A 80 -8.05 -13.75 -5.07
CA VAL A 80 -8.50 -15.01 -5.69
C VAL A 80 -8.33 -14.93 -7.21
N SER A 81 -8.81 -13.85 -7.85
CA SER A 81 -8.66 -13.67 -9.30
C SER A 81 -7.19 -13.59 -9.74
N MET A 82 -6.34 -12.91 -8.98
CA MET A 82 -4.90 -12.84 -9.28
C MET A 82 -4.21 -14.20 -9.11
N LYS A 83 -4.58 -14.96 -8.06
CA LYS A 83 -4.03 -16.31 -7.84
C LYS A 83 -4.45 -17.28 -8.94
N GLU A 84 -5.69 -17.20 -9.42
CA GLU A 84 -6.15 -18.01 -10.55
C GLU A 84 -5.38 -17.68 -11.83
N LYS A 85 -5.20 -16.39 -12.12
CA LYS A 85 -4.55 -15.93 -13.35
C LYS A 85 -3.02 -16.08 -13.36
N TYR A 86 -2.38 -15.94 -12.20
CA TYR A 86 -0.92 -15.84 -12.11
C TYR A 86 -0.26 -16.80 -11.11
N GLY A 87 -1.05 -17.56 -10.33
CA GLY A 87 -0.54 -18.40 -9.25
C GLY A 87 -0.06 -19.80 -9.66
N GLN A 88 -0.22 -20.17 -10.94
CA GLN A 88 0.41 -21.35 -11.53
C GLN A 88 1.74 -20.93 -12.16
N LYS A 89 2.80 -20.79 -11.34
CA LYS A 89 4.19 -20.61 -11.77
C LYS A 89 5.12 -21.26 -10.76
#